data_AF-A0A382V127-F1
#
_entry.id   AF-A0A382V127-F1
#
_cell.length_a   1.000
_cell.length_b   1.000
_cell.length_c   1.000
_cell.angle_alpha   90.00
_cell.angle_beta   90.00
_cell.angle_gamma   90.00
#
_symmetry.space_group_name_H-M   'P 1'
#
loop_
_entity.id
_entity.type
_entity.pdbx_description
1 polymer ?
#
loop_
_entity_poly.entity_id
_entity_poly.type
_entity_poly.pdbx_seq_one_letter_code
_entity_poly.pdbx_strand_id
1 'polypeptide(L)'
;MNWQFTPYTPFLLITAAACLTLTAIVFRRRRTTGTLATTLLFASVSAWDLTYALELSCSNLPAKTLWANVQYIFISCIPVLCLIFTVQYTNRDRWLPRWVMALLFVEPAVVVFLAWGSDLYP
;
A
#
# COMPACT_ATOMS: atom_id res chain seq x y z
N MET A 1 26.43 7.19 10.82
CA MET A 1 25.34 6.19 10.66
C MET A 1 24.82 5.82 12.04
N ASN A 2 23.84 6.57 12.55
CA ASN A 2 23.20 6.24 13.82
C ASN A 2 21.93 5.45 13.51
N TRP A 3 22.01 4.13 13.59
CA TRP A 3 20.86 3.23 13.56
C TRP A 3 19.99 3.52 14.78
N GLN A 4 18.85 4.18 14.59
CA GLN A 4 17.84 4.29 15.64
C GLN A 4 16.98 3.03 15.62
N PHE A 5 17.30 2.07 16.51
CA PHE A 5 16.43 0.92 16.77
C PHE A 5 15.15 1.40 17.47
N THR A 6 14.14 1.75 16.68
CA THR A 6 12.78 1.90 17.17
C THR A 6 12.18 0.51 17.45
N PRO A 7 11.60 0.26 18.64
CA PRO A 7 10.98 -1.04 18.97
C PRO A 7 9.89 -1.52 18.01
N TYR A 8 9.35 -0.62 17.18
CA TYR A 8 8.29 -0.88 16.21
C TYR A 8 8.75 -1.57 14.91
N THR A 9 10.04 -1.44 14.54
CA THR A 9 10.59 -2.00 13.30
C THR A 9 10.42 -3.53 13.17
N PRO A 10 10.66 -4.36 14.22
CA PRO A 10 10.42 -5.81 14.13
C PRO A 10 8.93 -6.17 13.99
N PHE A 11 8.02 -5.40 14.60
CA PHE A 11 6.58 -5.64 14.45
C PHE A 11 6.11 -5.40 13.02
N LEU A 12 6.63 -4.34 12.38
CA LEU A 12 6.39 -4.04 10.96
C LEU A 12 6.91 -5.14 10.01
N LEU A 13 8.08 -5.71 10.31
CA LEU A 13 8.61 -6.81 9.50
C LEU A 13 7.77 -8.09 9.65
N ILE A 14 7.23 -8.34 10.84
CA ILE A 14 6.32 -9.48 11.09
C ILE A 14 4.99 -9.27 10.35
N THR A 15 4.40 -8.08 10.39
CA THR A 15 3.17 -7.78 9.64
C THR A 15 3.39 -7.86 8.14
N ALA A 16 4.53 -7.36 7.64
CA ALA A 16 4.91 -7.48 6.24
C ALA A 16 5.02 -8.96 5.81
N ALA A 17 5.71 -9.78 6.61
CA ALA A 17 5.85 -11.20 6.34
C ALA A 17 4.51 -11.96 6.40
N ALA A 18 3.64 -11.62 7.35
CA ALA A 18 2.30 -12.18 7.45
C ALA A 18 1.44 -11.80 6.23
N CYS A 19 1.47 -10.54 5.78
CA CYS A 19 0.75 -10.11 4.58
C CYS A 19 1.30 -10.78 3.32
N LEU A 20 2.62 -10.97 3.21
CA LEU A 20 3.25 -11.61 2.05
C LEU A 20 2.92 -13.11 2.00
N THR A 21 2.90 -13.80 3.15
CA THR A 21 2.45 -15.20 3.21
C THR A 21 0.97 -15.35 2.88
N LEU A 22 0.10 -14.45 3.36
CA LEU A 22 -1.31 -14.41 2.98
C LEU A 22 -1.48 -14.18 1.48
N THR A 23 -0.72 -13.25 0.90
CA THR A 23 -0.68 -13.00 -0.56
C THR A 23 -0.35 -14.28 -1.31
N ALA A 24 0.70 -15.00 -0.89
CA ALA A 24 1.13 -16.25 -1.53
C ALA A 24 0.08 -17.37 -1.39
N ILE A 25 -0.59 -17.49 -0.24
CA ILE A 25 -1.64 -18.47 0.00
C ILE A 25 -2.87 -18.18 -0.86
N VAL A 26 -3.32 -16.92 -0.90
CA VAL A 26 -4.45 -16.46 -1.71
C VAL A 26 -4.15 -16.65 -3.19
N PHE A 27 -2.92 -16.34 -3.63
CA PHE A 27 -2.48 -16.55 -5.01
C PHE A 27 -2.43 -18.04 -5.40
N ARG A 28 -2.06 -18.94 -4.48
CA ARG A 28 -2.08 -20.40 -4.73
C ARG A 28 -3.49 -20.98 -4.75
N ARG A 29 -4.48 -20.34 -4.12
CA ARG A 29 -5.87 -20.81 -4.04
C ARG A 29 -6.81 -20.15 -5.08
N ARG A 30 -6.28 -19.61 -6.19
CA ARG A 30 -6.97 -18.94 -7.32
C ARG A 30 -8.14 -19.74 -7.95
N ARG A 31 -9.23 -19.96 -7.23
CA ARG A 31 -10.47 -20.57 -7.73
C ARG A 31 -11.72 -19.70 -7.56
N THR A 32 -11.61 -18.47 -7.04
CA THR A 32 -12.76 -17.59 -6.78
C THR A 32 -12.54 -16.15 -7.29
N THR A 33 -13.62 -15.53 -7.78
CA THR A 33 -13.74 -14.09 -8.04
C THR A 33 -13.39 -13.32 -6.75
N GLY A 34 -12.55 -12.28 -6.83
CA GLY A 34 -12.00 -11.59 -5.64
C GLY A 34 -10.50 -11.76 -5.41
N THR A 35 -9.91 -12.85 -5.90
CA THR A 35 -8.52 -13.24 -5.56
C THR A 35 -7.48 -12.18 -5.95
N LEU A 36 -7.64 -11.52 -7.10
CA LEU A 36 -6.71 -10.49 -7.58
C LEU A 36 -6.70 -9.24 -6.70
N ALA A 37 -7.87 -8.76 -6.28
CA ALA A 37 -7.98 -7.58 -5.43
C ALA A 37 -7.35 -7.80 -4.06
N THR A 38 -7.61 -8.96 -3.45
CA THR A 38 -7.00 -9.35 -2.17
C THR A 38 -5.49 -9.48 -2.27
N THR A 39 -4.98 -10.08 -3.36
CA THR A 39 -3.54 -10.22 -3.60
C THR A 39 -2.87 -8.85 -3.71
N LEU A 40 -3.46 -7.93 -4.50
CA LEU A 40 -2.94 -6.58 -4.66
C LEU A 40 -2.99 -5.77 -3.36
N LEU A 41 -4.04 -5.94 -2.56
CA LEU A 41 -4.18 -5.30 -1.26
C LEU A 41 -3.05 -5.70 -0.32
N PHE A 42 -2.86 -7.01 -0.10
CA PHE A 42 -1.81 -7.50 0.79
C PHE A 42 -0.41 -7.19 0.26
N ALA A 43 -0.20 -7.21 -1.06
CA ALA A 43 1.06 -6.77 -1.66
C ALA A 43 1.33 -5.28 -1.41
N SER A 44 0.31 -4.43 -1.50
CA SER A 44 0.43 -2.99 -1.25
C SER A 44 0.74 -2.70 0.22
N VAL A 45 0.10 -3.41 1.15
CA VAL A 45 0.41 -3.32 2.59
C VAL A 45 1.85 -3.75 2.87
N SER A 46 2.30 -4.86 2.28
CA SER A 46 3.68 -5.33 2.44
C SER A 46 4.71 -4.33 1.87
N ALA A 47 4.42 -3.73 0.72
CA ALA A 47 5.27 -2.69 0.13
C ALA A 47 5.29 -1.41 0.98
N TRP A 48 4.16 -1.04 1.60
CA TRP A 48 4.08 0.07 2.54
C TRP A 48 4.94 -0.20 3.79
N ASP A 49 4.82 -1.37 4.40
CA ASP A 49 5.63 -1.74 5.58
C ASP A 49 7.14 -1.74 5.27
N LEU A 50 7.55 -2.22 4.09
CA LEU A 50 8.95 -2.22 3.65
C LEU A 50 9.49 -0.80 3.45
N THR A 51 8.71 0.06 2.80
CA THR A 51 9.10 1.46 2.57
C THR A 51 9.13 2.26 3.86
N TYR A 52 8.32 1.90 4.85
CA TYR A 52 8.36 2.43 6.22
C TYR A 52 9.56 1.97 7.03
N ALA A 53 9.93 0.69 6.94
CA ALA A 53 11.17 0.21 7.54
C ALA A 53 12.41 0.89 6.92
N LEU A 54 12.40 1.14 5.61
CA LEU A 54 13.48 1.86 4.91
C LEU A 54 13.57 3.33 5.30
N GLU A 55 12.43 4.01 5.46
CA GLU A 55 12.38 5.39 5.96
C GLU A 55 12.99 5.50 7.36
N LEU A 56 12.60 4.61 8.28
CA LEU A 56 13.13 4.54 9.65
C LEU A 56 14.63 4.24 9.69
N SER A 57 15.14 3.49 8.71
CA SER A 57 16.56 3.14 8.61
C SER A 57 17.41 4.28 8.04
N CYS A 58 16.80 5.24 7.35
CA CYS A 58 17.48 6.38 6.76
C CYS A 58 17.62 7.54 7.76
N SER A 59 18.86 7.96 8.05
CA SER A 59 19.16 9.13 8.89
C SER A 59 19.25 10.45 8.09
N ASN A 60 19.29 10.37 6.76
CA ASN A 60 19.42 11.52 5.87
C ASN A 60 18.03 12.08 5.52
N LEU A 61 17.80 13.36 5.81
CA LEU A 61 16.55 14.10 5.49
C LEU A 61 16.06 13.90 4.04
N PRO A 62 16.90 14.01 3.00
CA PRO A 62 16.47 13.83 1.61
C PRO A 62 16.05 12.40 1.28
N ALA A 63 16.71 11.40 1.88
CA ALA A 63 16.33 10.01 1.69
C ALA A 63 15.00 9.71 2.39
N LYS A 64 14.77 10.33 3.56
CA LYS A 64 13.57 10.14 4.37
C LYS A 64 12.32 10.68 3.65
N THR A 65 12.39 11.87 3.07
CA THR A 65 11.28 12.44 2.27
C THR A 65 10.99 11.61 1.01
N LEU A 66 12.02 11.11 0.32
CA LEU A 66 11.81 10.19 -0.82
C LEU A 66 11.07 8.92 -0.42
N TRP A 67 11.46 8.27 0.69
CA TRP A 67 10.78 7.05 1.16
C TRP A 67 9.35 7.34 1.67
N ALA A 68 9.14 8.47 2.34
CA ALA A 68 7.80 8.91 2.77
C ALA A 68 6.89 9.17 1.56
N ASN A 69 7.40 9.81 0.52
CA ASN A 69 6.68 10.03 -0.74
C ASN A 69 6.29 8.71 -1.43
N VAL A 70 7.18 7.72 -1.41
CA VAL A 70 6.89 6.40 -1.96
C VAL A 70 5.84 5.65 -1.10
N GLN A 71 5.85 5.81 0.22
CA GLN A 71 4.80 5.25 1.08
C GLN A 71 3.41 5.81 0.77
N TYR A 72 3.31 7.10 0.45
CA TYR A 72 2.03 7.72 0.11
C TYR A 72 1.36 7.01 -1.09
N ILE A 73 2.15 6.51 -2.04
CA ILE A 73 1.62 5.74 -3.18
C ILE A 73 0.94 4.46 -2.68
N PHE A 74 1.59 3.72 -1.78
CA PHE A 74 1.08 2.46 -1.30
C PHE A 74 -0.09 2.64 -0.32
N ILE A 75 0.01 3.56 0.63
CA ILE A 75 -1.02 3.77 1.66
C ILE A 75 -2.33 4.25 1.05
N SER A 76 -2.27 5.14 0.05
CA SER A 76 -3.46 5.65 -0.62
C SER A 76 -4.09 4.63 -1.57
N CYS A 77 -3.33 3.61 -2.03
CA CYS A 77 -3.89 2.50 -2.80
C CYS A 77 -4.65 1.47 -1.95
N ILE A 78 -4.35 1.36 -0.65
CA ILE A 78 -5.00 0.40 0.27
C ILE A 78 -6.53 0.56 0.31
N PRO A 79 -7.12 1.75 0.57
CA PRO A 79 -8.58 1.90 0.65
C PRO A 79 -9.26 1.56 -0.69
N VAL A 80 -8.67 1.95 -1.82
CA VAL A 80 -9.18 1.64 -3.17
C VAL A 80 -9.21 0.12 -3.39
N LEU A 81 -8.11 -0.57 -3.10
CA LEU A 81 -8.01 -2.02 -3.21
C LEU A 81 -8.95 -2.74 -2.24
N CYS A 82 -9.17 -2.18 -1.04
CA CYS A 82 -10.11 -2.71 -0.06
C CYS A 82 -11.54 -2.66 -0.59
N LEU A 83 -11.94 -1.52 -1.16
CA LEU A 83 -13.28 -1.33 -1.73
C LEU A 83 -13.52 -2.28 -2.92
N ILE A 84 -12.52 -2.40 -3.80
CA ILE A 84 -12.55 -3.37 -4.91
C ILE A 84 -12.71 -4.80 -4.37
N PHE A 85 -11.94 -5.16 -3.33
CA PHE A 85 -12.05 -6.46 -2.70
C PHE A 85 -13.44 -6.71 -2.11
N THR A 86 -14.01 -5.74 -1.37
CA THR A 86 -15.34 -5.87 -0.78
C THR A 86 -16.42 -6.10 -1.84
N VAL A 87 -16.35 -5.39 -2.97
CA VAL A 87 -17.36 -5.54 -4.04
C VAL A 87 -17.21 -6.87 -4.79
N GLN A 88 -15.99 -7.31 -5.06
CA GLN A 88 -15.76 -8.63 -5.65
C GLN A 88 -16.17 -9.75 -4.69
N TYR A 89 -15.88 -9.61 -3.39
CA TYR A 89 -16.28 -10.58 -2.36
C TYR A 89 -17.80 -10.70 -2.24
N THR A 90 -18.52 -9.60 -2.44
CA THR A 90 -20.00 -9.58 -2.41
C THR A 90 -20.62 -10.03 -3.74
N ASN A 91 -19.83 -10.48 -4.72
CA ASN A 91 -20.26 -10.80 -6.11
C ASN A 91 -21.09 -9.67 -6.76
N ARG A 92 -20.85 -8.41 -6.35
CA ARG A 92 -21.55 -7.23 -6.86
C ARG A 92 -20.72 -6.51 -7.93
N ASP A 93 -20.02 -7.26 -8.79
CA ASP A 93 -19.13 -6.70 -9.83
C ASP A 93 -19.82 -5.65 -10.73
N ARG A 94 -21.16 -5.72 -10.89
CA ARG A 94 -21.95 -4.71 -11.60
C ARG A 94 -21.92 -3.30 -10.96
N TRP A 95 -21.59 -3.18 -9.68
CA TRP A 95 -21.55 -1.92 -8.93
C TRP A 95 -20.20 -1.19 -9.07
N LEU A 96 -19.15 -1.87 -9.57
CA LEU A 96 -17.85 -1.26 -9.88
C LEU A 96 -17.48 -1.43 -11.36
N PRO A 97 -18.12 -0.66 -12.26
CA PRO A 97 -17.62 -0.55 -13.62
C PRO A 97 -16.22 0.13 -13.63
N ARG A 98 -15.40 -0.20 -14.64
CA ARG A 98 -13.99 0.23 -14.74
C ARG A 98 -13.78 1.74 -14.61
N TRP A 99 -14.79 2.55 -14.97
CA TRP A 99 -14.75 4.00 -14.83
C TRP A 99 -14.86 4.48 -13.38
N VAL A 100 -15.66 3.83 -12.53
CA VAL A 100 -15.72 4.12 -11.08
C VAL A 100 -14.39 3.73 -10.43
N MET A 101 -13.82 2.62 -10.86
CA MET A 101 -12.49 2.17 -10.46
C MET A 101 -11.42 3.23 -10.78
N ALA A 102 -11.44 3.79 -12.00
CA ALA A 102 -10.54 4.87 -12.39
C ALA A 102 -10.78 6.15 -11.57
N LEU A 103 -12.03 6.47 -11.25
CA LEU A 103 -12.41 7.61 -10.42
C LEU A 103 -11.91 7.47 -8.97
N LEU A 104 -11.95 6.26 -8.42
CA LEU A 104 -11.36 5.92 -7.12
C LEU A 104 -9.84 6.09 -7.11
N PHE A 105 -9.16 5.90 -8.24
CA PHE A 105 -7.72 6.16 -8.37
C PHE A 105 -7.36 7.64 -8.50
N VAL A 106 -8.34 8.53 -8.71
CA VAL A 106 -8.09 9.98 -8.73
C VAL A 106 -7.73 10.49 -7.34
N GLU A 107 -8.41 10.01 -6.30
CA GLU A 107 -8.10 10.37 -4.90
C GLU A 107 -6.63 10.08 -4.52
N PRO A 108 -6.10 8.84 -4.65
CA PRO A 108 -4.69 8.56 -4.36
C PRO A 108 -3.74 9.32 -5.28
N ALA A 109 -4.11 9.57 -6.56
CA ALA A 109 -3.29 10.36 -7.46
C ALA A 109 -3.17 11.83 -6.99
N VAL A 110 -4.25 12.43 -6.49
CA VAL A 110 -4.25 13.79 -5.93
C VAL A 110 -3.43 13.84 -4.65
N VAL A 111 -3.55 12.84 -3.77
CA VAL A 111 -2.74 12.76 -2.53
C VAL A 111 -1.25 12.65 -2.85
N VAL A 112 -0.86 11.79 -3.79
CA VAL A 112 0.54 11.66 -4.24
C VAL A 112 1.04 12.96 -4.88
N PHE A 113 0.21 13.60 -5.71
CA PHE A 113 0.56 14.87 -6.36
C PHE A 113 0.75 16.00 -5.33
N LEU A 114 -0.10 16.08 -4.30
CA LEU A 114 0.02 17.04 -3.22
C LEU A 114 1.22 16.77 -2.32
N ALA A 115 1.50 15.50 -1.99
CA ALA A 115 2.66 15.11 -1.20
C ALA A 115 3.98 15.49 -1.90
N TRP A 116 4.10 15.18 -3.20
CA TRP A 116 5.25 15.61 -3.99
C TRP A 116 5.30 17.12 -4.20
N GLY A 117 4.15 17.78 -4.29
CA GLY A 117 4.06 19.23 -4.40
C GLY A 117 4.47 19.97 -3.12
N SER A 118 4.26 19.37 -1.94
CA SER A 118 4.66 19.98 -0.66
C SER A 118 6.16 20.03 -0.43
N ASP A 119 6.95 19.13 -1.06
CA ASP A 119 8.42 19.22 -1.05
C ASP A 119 8.95 20.42 -1.87
N LEU A 120 8.10 21.07 -2.67
CA LEU A 120 8.48 22.21 -3.51
C LEU A 120 8.40 23.56 -2.78
N TYR A 121 7.80 23.63 -1.59
CA TYR A 121 7.76 24.84 -0.76
C TYR A 121 8.63 24.65 0.49
N PRO A 122 9.80 25.31 0.58
CA PRO A 122 10.73 25.21 1.70
C PRO A 122 10.21 25.86 2.99
#